data_AF-I4DPC6-F1
#
_entry.id   AF-I4DPC6-F1
#
_cell.length_a   1.000
_cell.length_b   1.000
_cell.length_c   1.000
_cell.angle_alpha   90.00
_cell.angle_beta   90.00
_cell.angle_gamma   90.00
#
_symmetry.space_group_name_H-M   'P 1'
#
loop_
_entity.id
_entity.type
_entity.pdbx_description
1 polymer ?
#
loop_
_entity_poly.entity_id
_entity_poly.type
_entity_poly.pdbx_seq_one_letter_code
_entity_poly.pdbx_strand_id
1 'polypeptide(L)'
;MLRPAISVKFGRKMMYVNSLHELQQHLGLDKIPIPEQVLEYDNMLESKNRSGRRKEKDGEASPKDGGQGSGARKRGLLPPATQQFGVSLRFIYDNNKDLVGLIPPVVRQCVEFLSQPDALETEGIFRRSANVTVIKELLRACNRGEPISFQNDPHNAAVLLKTFLRDLEEPLLTFDMYEKIMDFQTWSPQEKSRKVKYLVREGLPLVNYKVLKYIMQFLWKVQDRSCLNKMTANNLAVVFGPNLAWPPNGQMTLQAIAPINAFTDYILENQESIFII
;
A
#
# COMPACT_ATOMS: atom_id res chain seq x y z
N MET A 1 25.72 21.64 -14.77
CA MET A 1 25.01 20.42 -14.33
C MET A 1 24.99 20.39 -12.81
N LEU A 2 23.85 20.69 -12.19
CA LEU A 2 23.67 20.50 -10.75
C LEU A 2 23.56 19.00 -10.49
N ARG A 3 24.54 18.41 -9.81
CA ARG A 3 24.43 17.06 -9.25
C ARG A 3 24.08 17.18 -7.77
N PRO A 4 22.79 17.16 -7.40
CA PRO A 4 22.42 17.08 -6.00
C PRO A 4 22.97 15.77 -5.40
N ALA A 5 23.42 15.83 -4.15
CA ALA A 5 23.91 14.67 -3.40
C ALA A 5 22.76 13.71 -3.09
N ILE A 6 22.38 12.90 -4.08
CA ILE A 6 21.33 11.89 -3.96
C ILE A 6 21.94 10.54 -3.54
N SER A 7 21.30 9.88 -2.59
CA SER A 7 21.69 8.53 -2.18
C SER A 7 21.63 7.56 -3.37
N VAL A 8 22.58 6.63 -3.46
CA VAL A 8 22.63 5.58 -4.50
C VAL A 8 21.32 4.79 -4.57
N LYS A 9 20.64 4.58 -3.43
CA LYS A 9 19.35 3.88 -3.39
C LYS A 9 18.21 4.72 -3.97
N PHE A 10 18.28 6.05 -3.85
CA PHE A 10 17.31 6.99 -4.39
C PHE A 10 17.54 7.23 -5.88
N GLY A 11 18.79 7.35 -6.31
CA GLY A 11 19.15 7.52 -7.73
C GLY A 11 18.64 6.38 -8.62
N ARG A 12 18.62 5.14 -8.11
CA ARG A 12 18.07 3.97 -8.82
C ARG A 12 16.54 4.01 -9.05
N LYS A 13 15.83 4.92 -8.38
CA LYS A 13 14.37 5.10 -8.49
C LYS A 13 13.99 6.42 -9.16
N MET A 14 14.98 7.26 -9.50
CA MET A 14 14.75 8.52 -10.20
C MET A 14 14.63 8.26 -11.70
N MET A 15 13.50 8.68 -12.27
CA MET A 15 13.28 8.74 -13.71
C MET A 15 13.60 10.16 -14.15
N TYR A 16 14.54 10.32 -15.07
CA TYR A 16 14.85 11.60 -15.68
C TYR A 16 14.09 11.70 -16.99
N VAL A 17 13.33 12.77 -17.15
CA VAL A 17 12.64 13.14 -18.39
C VAL A 17 13.17 14.48 -18.86
N ASN A 18 13.24 14.67 -20.18
CA ASN A 18 13.89 15.85 -20.77
C ASN A 18 12.91 16.86 -21.36
N SER A 19 11.61 16.57 -21.33
CA SER A 19 10.55 17.48 -21.76
C SER A 19 9.28 17.34 -20.91
N LEU A 20 8.44 18.37 -20.91
CA LEU A 20 7.13 18.31 -20.28
C LEU A 20 6.20 17.33 -20.97
N HIS A 21 6.35 17.12 -22.29
CA HIS A 21 5.61 16.10 -23.03
C HIS A 21 5.85 14.68 -22.50
N GLU A 22 7.12 14.33 -22.23
CA GLU A 22 7.48 13.04 -21.60
C GLU A 22 6.96 12.96 -20.17
N LEU A 23 7.04 14.06 -19.41
CA LEU A 23 6.56 14.11 -18.04
C LEU A 23 5.02 13.92 -17.95
N GLN A 24 4.26 14.44 -18.91
CA GLN A 24 2.80 14.33 -18.96
C GLN A 24 2.31 12.87 -19.02
N GLN A 25 3.08 11.97 -19.63
CA GLN A 25 2.73 10.56 -19.74
C GLN A 25 2.78 9.82 -18.39
N HIS A 26 3.49 10.41 -17.42
CA HIS A 26 3.70 9.83 -16.10
C HIS A 26 3.05 10.65 -14.97
N LEU A 27 2.63 11.89 -15.25
CA LEU A 27 2.10 12.83 -14.28
C LEU A 27 1.05 13.76 -14.91
N GLY A 28 -0.09 13.96 -14.25
CA GLY A 28 -1.12 14.89 -14.71
C GLY A 28 -0.69 16.35 -14.53
N LEU A 29 0.00 16.91 -15.53
CA LEU A 29 0.58 18.25 -15.48
C LEU A 29 -0.45 19.37 -15.25
N ASP A 30 -1.72 19.14 -15.62
CA ASP A 30 -2.82 20.09 -15.44
C ASP A 30 -3.14 20.37 -13.95
N LYS A 31 -2.58 19.57 -13.04
CA LYS A 31 -2.79 19.67 -11.59
C LYS A 31 -1.62 20.31 -10.86
N ILE A 32 -0.58 20.74 -11.57
CA ILE A 32 0.66 21.28 -10.98
C ILE A 32 0.96 22.65 -11.60
N PRO A 33 1.18 23.70 -10.79
CA PRO A 33 1.64 24.98 -11.32
C PRO A 33 3.08 24.84 -11.84
N ILE A 34 3.24 24.83 -13.17
CA ILE A 34 4.54 24.80 -13.83
C ILE A 34 5.04 26.25 -13.98
N PRO A 35 6.25 26.60 -13.49
CA PRO A 35 6.81 27.94 -13.68
C PRO A 35 6.95 28.31 -15.17
N GLU A 36 6.68 29.57 -15.49
CA GLU A 36 6.68 30.08 -16.87
C GLU A 36 8.02 29.84 -17.59
N GLN A 37 9.15 29.98 -16.89
CA GLN A 37 10.48 29.74 -17.43
C GLN A 37 10.68 28.29 -17.91
N VAL A 38 9.98 27.33 -17.30
CA VAL A 38 10.03 25.92 -17.69
C VAL A 38 9.19 25.66 -18.94
N LEU A 39 8.03 26.31 -19.04
CA LEU A 39 7.18 26.26 -20.24
C LEU A 39 7.87 26.90 -21.45
N GLU A 40 8.52 28.04 -21.26
CA GLU A 40 9.33 28.70 -22.29
C GLU A 40 10.47 27.80 -22.78
N TYR A 41 11.19 27.16 -21.86
CA TYR A 41 12.28 26.25 -22.19
C TYR A 41 11.79 25.02 -22.98
N ASP A 42 10.66 24.43 -22.59
CA ASP A 42 10.08 23.27 -23.29
C ASP A 42 9.65 23.64 -24.72
N ASN A 43 9.01 24.80 -24.90
CA ASN A 43 8.70 25.34 -26.22
C ASN A 43 9.96 25.60 -27.08
N MET A 44 11.07 26.02 -26.46
CA MET A 44 12.36 26.15 -27.13
C MET A 44 12.95 24.79 -27.55
N LEU A 45 12.74 23.72 -26.76
CA LEU A 45 13.15 22.36 -27.13
C LEU A 45 12.34 21.84 -28.32
N GLU A 46 11.02 22.05 -28.35
CA GLU A 46 10.17 21.64 -29.46
C GLU A 46 10.50 22.37 -30.78
N SER A 47 10.82 23.67 -30.70
CA SER A 47 11.22 24.45 -31.88
C SER A 47 12.58 24.02 -32.45
N LYS A 48 13.54 23.62 -31.60
CA LYS A 48 14.82 23.03 -32.01
C LYS A 48 14.67 21.62 -32.62
N ASN A 49 13.76 20.80 -32.10
CA ASN A 49 13.48 19.48 -32.68
C ASN A 49 12.74 19.58 -34.02
N ARG A 50 11.90 20.60 -34.23
CA ARG A 50 11.26 20.88 -35.53
C ARG A 50 12.24 21.40 -36.58
N SER A 51 13.27 22.14 -36.19
CA SER A 51 14.32 22.61 -37.12
C SER A 51 15.32 21.52 -37.51
N GLY A 52 15.56 20.54 -36.64
CA GLY A 52 16.34 19.33 -36.97
C GLY A 52 15.64 18.42 -38.02
N ARG A 53 14.32 18.24 -37.90
CA ARG A 53 13.52 17.40 -38.82
C ARG A 53 13.33 17.96 -40.23
N ARG A 54 13.65 19.24 -40.47
CA ARG A 54 13.55 19.85 -41.81
C ARG A 54 14.79 19.61 -42.69
N LYS A 55 15.88 19.06 -42.15
CA LYS A 55 17.12 18.79 -42.91
C LYS A 55 17.26 17.36 -43.48
N GLU A 56 16.30 16.47 -43.24
CA GLU A 56 16.35 15.06 -43.68
C GLU A 56 15.25 14.66 -44.68
N LYS A 57 14.59 15.62 -45.33
CA LYS A 57 13.64 15.34 -46.42
C LYS A 57 14.19 15.82 -47.76
N ASP A 58 15.15 15.07 -48.29
CA ASP A 58 15.43 14.95 -49.74
C ASP A 58 16.15 13.60 -49.95
N GLY A 59 15.43 12.60 -50.45
CA GLY A 59 16.01 11.28 -50.73
C GLY A 59 15.01 10.11 -50.71
N GLU A 60 14.36 9.91 -51.86
CA GLU A 60 13.86 8.63 -52.40
C GLU A 60 12.67 7.88 -51.78
N ALA A 61 11.95 7.20 -52.69
CA ALA A 61 10.57 6.77 -52.59
C ALA A 61 10.40 5.24 -52.64
N SER A 62 9.49 4.75 -51.79
CA SER A 62 8.62 3.55 -51.93
C SER A 62 9.26 2.13 -51.94
N PRO A 63 8.50 1.04 -51.66
CA PRO A 63 7.05 0.95 -51.42
C PRO A 63 6.62 0.24 -50.12
N LYS A 64 5.31 0.38 -49.88
CA LYS A 64 4.45 -0.13 -48.81
C LYS A 64 4.45 -1.67 -48.72
N ASP A 65 4.37 -2.19 -47.51
CA ASP A 65 3.58 -3.40 -47.24
C ASP A 65 2.76 -3.23 -45.96
N GLY A 66 1.51 -3.65 -46.03
CA GLY A 66 0.45 -3.39 -45.06
C GLY A 66 0.40 -4.46 -43.98
N GLY A 67 0.47 -4.05 -42.73
CA GLY A 67 0.18 -4.89 -41.58
C GLY A 67 -0.57 -4.07 -40.53
N GLN A 68 -1.89 -4.23 -40.49
CA GLN A 68 -2.78 -3.58 -39.53
C GLN A 68 -2.36 -3.90 -38.09
N GLY A 69 -1.71 -2.94 -37.44
CA GLY A 69 -1.50 -2.95 -36.00
C GLY A 69 -2.85 -2.77 -35.32
N SER A 70 -3.39 -3.88 -34.84
CA SER A 70 -4.54 -3.90 -33.95
C SER A 70 -4.22 -3.11 -32.69
N GLY A 71 -4.83 -1.93 -32.58
CA GLY A 71 -4.95 -1.18 -31.33
C GLY A 71 -5.77 -2.01 -30.34
N ALA A 72 -5.12 -2.94 -29.65
CA ALA A 72 -5.70 -3.63 -28.51
C ALA A 72 -5.78 -2.65 -27.34
N ARG A 73 -6.91 -1.93 -27.28
CA ARG A 73 -7.47 -1.46 -26.01
C ARG A 73 -7.32 -2.60 -25.00
N LYS A 74 -6.57 -2.39 -23.90
CA LYS A 74 -6.56 -3.30 -22.76
C LYS A 74 -8.00 -3.40 -22.23
N ARG A 75 -8.78 -4.36 -22.74
CA ARG A 75 -9.97 -4.85 -22.06
C ARG A 75 -9.46 -5.47 -20.77
N GLY A 76 -9.89 -4.95 -19.63
CA GLY A 76 -9.48 -5.43 -18.33
C GLY A 76 -9.72 -6.93 -18.24
N LEU A 77 -8.63 -7.71 -18.20
CA LEU A 77 -8.75 -9.10 -17.77
C LEU A 77 -9.24 -9.05 -16.33
N LEU A 78 -10.34 -9.75 -16.04
CA LEU A 78 -10.78 -9.97 -14.67
C LEU A 78 -9.61 -10.59 -13.88
N PRO A 79 -9.36 -10.16 -12.64
CA PRO A 79 -8.32 -10.76 -11.82
C PRO A 79 -8.58 -12.27 -11.69
N PRO A 80 -7.54 -13.12 -11.68
CA PRO A 80 -7.69 -14.55 -11.41
C PRO A 80 -8.47 -14.77 -10.10
N ALA A 81 -9.28 -15.83 -10.03
CA ALA A 81 -10.04 -16.15 -8.80
C ALA A 81 -9.13 -16.35 -7.57
N THR A 82 -7.87 -16.72 -7.81
CA THR A 82 -6.83 -16.89 -6.79
C THR A 82 -6.14 -15.58 -6.36
N GLN A 83 -6.41 -14.45 -7.02
CA GLN A 83 -5.79 -13.15 -6.73
C GLN A 83 -6.03 -12.75 -5.27
N GLN A 84 -4.96 -12.37 -4.55
CA GLN A 84 -4.99 -12.00 -3.13
C GLN A 84 -4.62 -10.55 -2.85
N PHE A 85 -3.88 -9.88 -3.75
CA PHE A 85 -3.41 -8.49 -3.58
C PHE A 85 -4.01 -7.57 -4.64
N GLY A 86 -4.22 -6.29 -4.33
CA GLY A 86 -4.77 -5.34 -5.29
C GLY A 86 -6.26 -5.53 -5.56
N VAL A 87 -6.99 -6.21 -4.66
CA VAL A 87 -8.40 -6.55 -4.79
C VAL A 87 -9.13 -6.28 -3.49
N SER A 88 -10.45 -6.10 -3.55
CA SER A 88 -11.28 -5.95 -2.34
C SER A 88 -11.30 -7.22 -1.48
N LEU A 89 -11.49 -7.04 -0.16
CA LEU A 89 -11.71 -8.17 0.75
C LEU A 89 -12.93 -9.01 0.36
N ARG A 90 -13.95 -8.36 -0.21
CA ARG A 90 -15.16 -9.03 -0.71
C ARG A 90 -14.82 -9.98 -1.86
N PHE A 91 -14.00 -9.55 -2.82
CA PHE A 91 -13.54 -10.41 -3.91
C PHE A 91 -12.81 -11.65 -3.39
N ILE A 92 -11.89 -11.48 -2.44
CA ILE A 92 -11.15 -12.60 -1.86
C ILE A 92 -12.12 -13.59 -1.20
N TYR A 93 -13.11 -13.09 -0.46
CA TYR A 93 -14.09 -13.93 0.20
C TYR A 93 -14.99 -14.70 -0.79
N ASP A 94 -15.52 -14.02 -1.80
CA ASP A 94 -16.44 -14.65 -2.76
C ASP A 94 -15.76 -15.75 -3.60
N ASN A 95 -14.43 -15.65 -3.80
CA ASN A 95 -13.62 -16.65 -4.49
C ASN A 95 -13.00 -17.71 -3.56
N ASN A 96 -13.14 -17.58 -2.25
CA ASN A 96 -12.65 -18.53 -1.25
C ASN A 96 -13.77 -18.80 -0.24
N LYS A 97 -14.77 -19.60 -0.64
CA LYS A 97 -15.96 -19.83 0.19
C LYS A 97 -15.69 -20.65 1.46
N ASP A 98 -14.57 -21.36 1.49
CA ASP A 98 -14.15 -22.21 2.62
C ASP A 98 -13.23 -21.47 3.62
N LEU A 99 -13.24 -20.13 3.62
CA LEU A 99 -12.40 -19.35 4.55
C LEU A 99 -12.87 -19.54 6.01
N VAL A 100 -12.08 -20.30 6.75
CA VAL A 100 -12.15 -20.36 8.21
C VAL A 100 -12.13 -18.94 8.80
N GLY A 101 -13.22 -18.58 9.48
CA GLY A 101 -13.33 -17.35 10.25
C GLY A 101 -13.44 -16.04 9.46
N LEU A 102 -13.68 -16.08 8.15
CA LEU A 102 -13.67 -14.89 7.27
C LEU A 102 -12.30 -14.20 7.18
N ILE A 103 -11.21 -14.96 7.39
CA ILE A 103 -9.84 -14.43 7.35
C ILE A 103 -9.16 -14.81 6.02
N PRO A 104 -8.64 -13.85 5.24
CA PRO A 104 -7.90 -14.13 4.00
C PRO A 104 -6.74 -15.11 4.21
N PRO A 105 -6.48 -16.03 3.27
CA PRO A 105 -5.42 -17.03 3.40
C PRO A 105 -4.04 -16.44 3.67
N VAL A 106 -3.71 -15.32 3.01
CA VAL A 106 -2.41 -14.63 3.20
C VAL A 106 -2.29 -14.09 4.64
N VAL A 107 -3.36 -13.48 5.16
CA VAL A 107 -3.38 -12.97 6.54
C VAL A 107 -3.22 -14.11 7.54
N ARG A 108 -3.96 -15.20 7.33
CA ARG A 108 -3.90 -16.39 8.20
C ARG A 108 -2.48 -16.97 8.25
N GLN A 109 -1.90 -17.29 7.08
CA GLN A 109 -0.56 -17.88 6.99
C GLN A 109 0.53 -16.99 7.59
N CYS A 110 0.48 -15.68 7.34
CA CYS A 110 1.40 -14.73 7.97
C CYS A 110 1.27 -14.73 9.49
N VAL A 111 0.04 -14.63 10.02
CA VAL A 111 -0.19 -14.58 11.47
C VAL A 111 0.18 -15.90 12.16
N GLU A 112 -0.13 -17.05 11.56
CA GLU A 112 0.23 -18.36 12.10
C GLU A 112 1.75 -18.55 12.20
N PHE A 113 2.48 -18.17 11.14
CA PHE A 113 3.94 -18.21 11.13
C PHE A 113 4.54 -17.23 12.14
N LEU A 114 4.02 -16.01 12.22
CA LEU A 114 4.52 -14.98 13.13
C LEU A 114 4.12 -15.19 14.59
N SER A 115 3.13 -16.04 14.86
CA SER A 115 2.70 -16.38 16.22
C SER A 115 3.59 -17.42 16.90
N GLN A 116 4.57 -17.98 16.18
CA GLN A 116 5.57 -18.87 16.78
C GLN A 116 6.44 -18.10 17.79
N PRO A 117 6.88 -18.73 18.90
CA PRO A 117 7.62 -18.02 19.95
C PRO A 117 8.89 -17.31 19.45
N ASP A 118 9.67 -17.95 18.59
CA ASP A 118 10.87 -17.41 17.97
C ASP A 118 10.58 -16.19 17.08
N ALA A 119 9.51 -16.25 16.30
CA ALA A 119 9.08 -15.13 15.48
C ALA A 119 8.60 -13.93 16.34
N LEU A 120 7.85 -14.19 17.41
CA LEU A 120 7.36 -13.14 18.32
C LEU A 120 8.48 -12.39 19.05
N GLU A 121 9.60 -13.04 19.31
CA GLU A 121 10.76 -12.46 20.01
C GLU A 121 11.74 -11.75 19.06
N THR A 122 11.51 -11.83 17.75
CA THR A 122 12.40 -11.24 16.73
C THR A 122 12.47 -9.72 16.84
N GLU A 123 13.66 -9.19 17.09
CA GLU A 123 13.89 -7.76 17.24
C GLU A 123 13.46 -6.95 16.00
N GLY A 124 12.62 -5.95 16.23
CA GLY A 124 12.14 -5.05 15.19
C GLY A 124 11.22 -5.74 14.18
N ILE A 125 10.53 -6.82 14.57
CA ILE A 125 9.42 -7.40 13.79
C ILE A 125 8.44 -6.29 13.35
N PHE A 126 7.96 -6.34 12.11
CA PHE A 126 7.24 -5.24 11.43
C PHE A 126 8.01 -3.94 11.16
N ARG A 127 9.06 -3.59 11.90
CA ARG A 127 9.84 -2.37 11.65
C ARG A 127 10.90 -2.55 10.56
N ARG A 128 11.60 -3.69 10.57
CA ARG A 128 12.70 -3.96 9.63
C ARG A 128 12.17 -4.33 8.24
N SER A 129 12.96 -3.98 7.23
CA SER A 129 12.69 -4.32 5.83
C SER A 129 13.08 -5.76 5.52
N ALA A 130 12.36 -6.38 4.59
CA ALA A 130 12.64 -7.70 4.04
C ALA A 130 13.30 -7.60 2.66
N ASN A 131 13.78 -8.73 2.14
CA ASN A 131 14.33 -8.79 0.79
C ASN A 131 13.22 -8.56 -0.26
N VAL A 132 13.34 -7.48 -1.04
CA VAL A 132 12.34 -7.07 -2.02
C VAL A 132 12.08 -8.13 -3.08
N THR A 133 13.09 -8.90 -3.48
CA THR A 133 12.93 -9.99 -4.46
C THR A 133 12.07 -11.11 -3.89
N VAL A 134 12.35 -11.54 -2.65
CA VAL A 134 11.57 -12.56 -1.95
C VAL A 134 10.12 -12.11 -1.76
N ILE A 135 9.90 -10.85 -1.36
CA ILE A 135 8.54 -10.32 -1.22
C ILE A 135 7.78 -10.33 -2.55
N LYS A 136 8.44 -9.99 -3.68
CA LYS A 136 7.81 -10.05 -5.01
C LYS A 136 7.47 -11.48 -5.42
N GLU A 137 8.30 -12.46 -5.06
CA GLU A 137 8.03 -13.88 -5.31
C GLU A 137 6.85 -14.38 -4.47
N LEU A 138 6.81 -14.05 -3.17
CA LEU A 138 5.70 -14.36 -2.27
C LEU A 138 4.38 -13.77 -2.78
N LEU A 139 4.37 -12.49 -3.16
CA LEU A 139 3.22 -11.82 -3.77
C LEU A 139 2.68 -12.58 -4.99
N ARG A 140 3.58 -12.98 -5.89
CA ARG A 140 3.24 -13.71 -7.10
C ARG A 140 2.68 -15.10 -6.79
N ALA A 141 3.30 -15.83 -5.86
CA ALA A 141 2.84 -17.14 -5.43
C ALA A 141 1.44 -17.05 -4.79
N CYS A 142 1.23 -16.10 -3.87
CA CYS A 142 -0.09 -15.85 -3.27
C CYS A 142 -1.16 -15.58 -4.32
N ASN A 143 -0.90 -14.69 -5.29
CA ASN A 143 -1.87 -14.36 -6.35
C ASN A 143 -2.17 -15.53 -7.29
N ARG A 144 -1.27 -16.51 -7.38
CA ARG A 144 -1.50 -17.76 -8.13
C ARG A 144 -2.17 -18.85 -7.29
N GLY A 145 -2.36 -18.63 -5.98
CA GLY A 145 -2.86 -19.65 -5.06
C GLY A 145 -1.83 -20.75 -4.77
N GLU A 146 -0.54 -20.48 -4.99
CA GLU A 146 0.55 -21.41 -4.73
C GLU A 146 0.95 -21.41 -3.25
N PRO A 147 1.49 -22.52 -2.74
CA PRO A 147 2.03 -22.55 -1.38
C PRO A 147 3.20 -21.56 -1.25
N ILE A 148 3.22 -20.83 -0.13
CA ILE A 148 4.27 -19.87 0.19
C ILE A 148 5.17 -20.38 1.31
N SER A 149 6.45 -19.99 1.27
CA SER A 149 7.42 -20.25 2.32
C SER A 149 8.13 -18.96 2.68
N PHE A 150 8.13 -18.62 3.97
CA PHE A 150 8.78 -17.42 4.49
C PHE A 150 10.30 -17.56 4.65
N GLN A 151 10.87 -18.71 4.26
CA GLN A 151 12.30 -19.04 4.38
C GLN A 151 12.80 -18.94 5.84
N ASN A 152 11.94 -19.24 6.81
CA ASN A 152 12.20 -19.10 8.24
C ASN A 152 12.59 -17.66 8.66
N ASP A 153 12.23 -16.64 7.88
CA ASP A 153 12.49 -15.23 8.20
C ASP A 153 11.17 -14.50 8.57
N PRO A 154 10.97 -14.17 9.86
CA PRO A 154 9.83 -13.39 10.34
C PRO A 154 9.65 -12.04 9.63
N HIS A 155 10.72 -11.41 9.15
CA HIS A 155 10.59 -10.14 8.44
C HIS A 155 9.89 -10.31 7.08
N ASN A 156 10.04 -11.46 6.41
CA ASN A 156 9.32 -11.74 5.16
C ASN A 156 7.81 -11.79 5.38
N ALA A 157 7.35 -12.56 6.37
CA ALA A 157 5.93 -12.64 6.72
C ALA A 157 5.39 -11.29 7.22
N ALA A 158 6.16 -10.57 8.03
CA ALA A 158 5.77 -9.27 8.56
C ALA A 158 5.59 -8.22 7.45
N VAL A 159 6.50 -8.18 6.48
CA VAL A 159 6.37 -7.27 5.33
C VAL A 159 5.25 -7.69 4.40
N LEU A 160 5.02 -9.00 4.20
CA LEU A 160 3.93 -9.49 3.36
C LEU A 160 2.56 -9.12 3.96
N LEU A 161 2.37 -9.31 5.28
CA LEU A 161 1.13 -8.93 5.97
C LEU A 161 0.82 -7.44 5.85
N LYS A 162 1.80 -6.56 6.08
CA LYS A 162 1.62 -5.11 5.90
C LYS A 162 1.31 -4.75 4.45
N THR A 163 1.95 -5.44 3.51
CA THR A 163 1.73 -5.21 2.07
C THR A 163 0.34 -5.64 1.65
N PHE A 164 -0.18 -6.76 2.19
CA PHE A 164 -1.55 -7.19 1.96
C PHE A 164 -2.54 -6.09 2.35
N LEU A 165 -2.39 -5.53 3.57
CA LEU A 165 -3.27 -4.49 4.07
C LEU A 165 -3.20 -3.21 3.23
N ARG A 166 -2.00 -2.78 2.84
CA ARG A 166 -1.77 -1.57 2.05
C ARG A 166 -2.28 -1.69 0.60
N ASP A 167 -2.20 -2.88 0.03
CA ASP A 167 -2.56 -3.13 -1.37
C ASP A 167 -4.04 -3.53 -1.52
N LEU A 168 -4.86 -3.46 -0.46
CA LEU A 168 -6.31 -3.56 -0.61
C LEU A 168 -6.83 -2.40 -1.47
N GLU A 169 -7.89 -2.66 -2.24
CA GLU A 169 -8.55 -1.64 -3.06
C GLU A 169 -9.12 -0.49 -2.21
N GLU A 170 -9.56 -0.82 -1.00
CA GLU A 170 -10.03 0.10 0.03
C GLU A 170 -9.31 -0.23 1.35
N PRO A 171 -8.94 0.77 2.18
CA PRO A 171 -8.34 0.51 3.49
C PRO A 171 -9.19 -0.42 4.33
N LEU A 172 -8.52 -1.20 5.20
CA LEU A 172 -9.21 -2.09 6.12
C LEU A 172 -10.22 -1.33 7.01
N LEU A 173 -9.89 -0.10 7.39
CA LEU A 173 -10.77 0.80 8.14
C LEU A 173 -11.76 1.59 7.26
N THR A 174 -11.91 1.25 5.98
CA THR A 174 -12.82 1.88 5.00
C THR A 174 -12.63 3.39 4.80
N PHE A 175 -13.10 3.91 3.67
CA PHE A 175 -13.08 5.36 3.44
C PHE A 175 -14.12 6.09 4.30
N ASP A 176 -15.23 5.44 4.63
CA ASP A 176 -16.30 6.02 5.45
C ASP A 176 -15.86 6.35 6.89
N MET A 177 -14.87 5.63 7.44
CA MET A 177 -14.34 5.95 8.77
C MET A 177 -13.26 7.02 8.74
N TYR A 178 -12.69 7.35 7.58
CA TYR A 178 -11.48 8.17 7.48
C TYR A 178 -11.63 9.52 8.21
N GLU A 179 -12.67 10.29 7.91
CA GLU A 179 -12.93 11.58 8.59
C GLU A 179 -13.13 11.40 10.10
N LYS A 180 -13.78 10.31 10.52
CA LYS A 180 -14.01 10.02 11.94
C LYS A 180 -12.70 9.67 12.67
N ILE A 181 -11.75 9.03 11.97
CA ILE A 181 -10.40 8.77 12.48
C ILE A 181 -9.62 10.07 12.59
N MET A 182 -9.77 10.98 11.63
CA MET A 182 -9.12 12.30 11.66
C MET A 182 -9.55 13.13 12.88
N ASP A 183 -10.83 13.03 13.26
CA ASP A 183 -11.36 13.70 14.45
C ASP A 183 -10.91 13.07 15.78
N PHE A 184 -10.27 11.90 15.78
CA PHE A 184 -10.01 11.11 16.99
C PHE A 184 -9.29 11.90 18.10
N GLN A 185 -8.31 12.74 17.72
CA GLN A 185 -7.53 13.51 18.69
C GLN A 185 -8.35 14.62 19.36
N THR A 186 -9.45 15.07 18.75
CA THR A 186 -10.34 16.10 19.31
C THR A 186 -11.27 15.56 20.39
N TRP A 187 -11.45 14.25 20.48
CA TRP A 187 -12.38 13.63 21.40
C TRP A 187 -11.85 13.59 22.84
N SER A 188 -12.75 13.79 23.80
CA SER A 188 -12.46 13.54 25.22
C SER A 188 -12.22 12.05 25.50
N PRO A 189 -11.57 11.67 26.61
CA PRO A 189 -11.32 10.26 26.94
C PRO A 189 -12.59 9.39 26.98
N GLN A 190 -13.69 9.92 27.52
CA GLN A 190 -14.98 9.24 27.60
C GLN A 190 -15.58 9.03 26.20
N GLU A 191 -15.46 10.04 25.34
CA GLU A 191 -15.88 9.92 23.95
C GLU A 191 -15.04 8.91 23.18
N LYS A 192 -13.71 8.88 23.38
CA LYS A 192 -12.82 7.90 22.72
C LYS A 192 -13.27 6.48 23.00
N SER A 193 -13.48 6.13 24.28
CA SER A 193 -13.92 4.78 24.67
C SER A 193 -15.26 4.40 24.02
N ARG A 194 -16.25 5.30 24.04
CA ARG A 194 -17.57 5.03 23.49
C ARG A 194 -17.59 5.02 21.95
N LYS A 195 -17.03 6.07 21.32
CA LYS A 195 -17.05 6.26 19.86
C LYS A 195 -16.20 5.21 19.17
N VAL A 196 -14.99 4.91 19.63
CA VAL A 196 -14.14 3.88 19.00
C VAL A 196 -14.84 2.51 19.02
N LYS A 197 -15.44 2.12 20.16
CA LYS A 197 -16.21 0.88 20.26
C LYS A 197 -17.34 0.82 19.24
N TYR A 198 -18.13 1.88 19.14
CA TYR A 198 -19.23 1.97 18.17
C TYR A 198 -18.71 1.90 16.72
N LEU A 199 -17.70 2.70 16.40
CA LEU A 199 -17.13 2.78 15.06
C LEU A 199 -16.52 1.45 14.59
N VAL A 200 -15.80 0.77 15.46
CA VAL A 200 -15.18 -0.53 15.13
C VAL A 200 -16.22 -1.64 15.05
N ARG A 201 -17.19 -1.70 15.96
CA ARG A 201 -18.13 -2.83 16.04
C ARG A 201 -19.33 -2.70 15.12
N GLU A 202 -19.90 -1.51 15.03
CA GLU A 202 -21.14 -1.24 14.30
C GLU A 202 -20.88 -0.46 13.00
N GLY A 203 -19.78 0.28 12.93
CA GLY A 203 -19.42 1.10 11.77
C GLY A 203 -18.67 0.36 10.66
N LEU A 204 -18.02 -0.76 10.96
CA LEU A 204 -17.26 -1.54 9.98
C LEU A 204 -18.11 -2.63 9.32
N PRO A 205 -17.93 -2.87 8.01
CA PRO A 205 -18.43 -4.08 7.38
C PRO A 205 -17.92 -5.33 8.11
N LEU A 206 -18.75 -6.37 8.20
CA LEU A 206 -18.44 -7.59 8.96
C LEU A 206 -17.10 -8.22 8.57
N VAL A 207 -16.78 -8.27 7.27
CA VAL A 207 -15.52 -8.84 6.77
C VAL A 207 -14.32 -8.02 7.26
N ASN A 208 -14.38 -6.69 7.16
CA ASN A 208 -13.35 -5.78 7.65
C ASN A 208 -13.17 -5.91 9.17
N TYR A 209 -14.27 -5.94 9.93
CA TYR A 209 -14.24 -6.11 11.39
C TYR A 209 -13.54 -7.43 11.79
N LYS A 210 -13.84 -8.54 11.13
CA LYS A 210 -13.25 -9.85 11.43
C LYS A 210 -11.74 -9.86 11.16
N VAL A 211 -11.31 -9.32 10.02
CA VAL A 211 -9.89 -9.21 9.68
C VAL A 211 -9.16 -8.25 10.65
N LEU A 212 -9.77 -7.11 10.97
CA LEU A 212 -9.21 -6.16 11.93
C LEU A 212 -9.06 -6.79 13.32
N LYS A 213 -10.12 -7.45 13.83
CA LYS A 213 -10.07 -8.16 15.11
C LYS A 213 -8.93 -9.18 15.13
N TYR A 214 -8.81 -10.01 14.11
CA TYR A 214 -7.79 -11.05 14.02
C TYR A 214 -6.37 -10.47 14.05
N ILE A 215 -6.14 -9.39 13.30
CA ILE A 215 -4.84 -8.71 13.25
C ILE A 215 -4.54 -8.02 14.58
N MET A 216 -5.50 -7.30 15.18
CA MET A 216 -5.30 -6.59 16.45
C MET A 216 -5.00 -7.56 17.60
N GLN A 217 -5.68 -8.71 17.65
CA GLN A 217 -5.39 -9.76 18.63
C GLN A 217 -3.98 -10.33 18.47
N PHE A 218 -3.52 -10.52 17.24
CA PHE A 218 -2.14 -10.95 16.99
C PHE A 218 -1.12 -9.85 17.36
N LEU A 219 -1.36 -8.59 16.98
CA LEU A 219 -0.47 -7.48 17.32
C LEU A 219 -0.39 -7.24 18.82
N TRP A 220 -1.46 -7.54 19.57
CA TRP A 220 -1.40 -7.54 21.02
C TRP A 220 -0.38 -8.56 21.57
N LYS A 221 -0.32 -9.78 21.02
CA LYS A 221 0.72 -10.76 21.38
C LYS A 221 2.13 -10.26 21.07
N VAL A 222 2.28 -9.48 20.00
CA VAL A 222 3.58 -8.88 19.64
C VAL A 222 3.99 -7.84 20.68
N GLN A 223 3.10 -6.93 21.09
CA GLN A 223 3.45 -5.93 22.12
C GLN A 223 3.67 -6.52 23.51
N ASP A 224 3.00 -7.64 23.85
CA ASP A 224 3.23 -8.37 25.10
C ASP A 224 4.70 -8.85 25.21
N ARG A 225 5.36 -9.08 24.06
CA ARG A 225 6.79 -9.43 23.96
C ARG A 225 7.70 -8.25 23.65
N SER A 226 7.23 -7.02 23.85
CA SER A 226 7.98 -5.79 23.52
C SER A 226 9.31 -5.64 24.27
N CYS A 227 9.48 -6.27 25.43
CA CYS A 227 10.77 -6.30 26.14
C CYS A 227 11.88 -7.01 25.32
N LEU A 228 11.51 -7.97 24.46
CA LEU A 228 12.41 -8.71 23.60
C LEU A 228 12.43 -8.11 22.18
N ASN A 229 11.27 -8.05 21.52
CA ASN A 229 11.18 -7.63 20.12
C ASN A 229 11.24 -6.11 19.89
N LYS A 230 11.15 -5.30 20.96
CA LYS A 230 11.19 -3.82 20.97
C LYS A 230 10.01 -3.11 20.30
N MET A 231 8.91 -3.82 20.05
CA MET A 231 7.72 -3.31 19.37
C MET A 231 6.57 -3.08 20.36
N THR A 232 6.53 -1.89 20.96
CA THR A 232 5.40 -1.42 21.79
C THR A 232 4.15 -1.14 20.95
N ALA A 233 2.98 -0.96 21.58
CA ALA A 233 1.76 -0.52 20.90
C ALA A 233 2.00 0.71 20.01
N ASN A 234 2.70 1.73 20.54
CA ASN A 234 3.04 2.93 19.80
C ASN A 234 3.91 2.65 18.57
N ASN A 235 4.96 1.82 18.71
CA ASN A 235 5.82 1.44 17.59
C ASN A 235 5.05 0.67 16.52
N LEU A 236 4.14 -0.23 16.93
CA LEU A 236 3.28 -0.97 16.01
C LEU A 236 2.29 -0.03 15.32
N ALA A 237 1.69 0.91 16.03
CA ALA A 237 0.75 1.87 15.49
C ALA A 237 1.37 2.77 14.41
N VAL A 238 2.61 3.23 14.61
CA VAL A 238 3.36 4.00 13.59
C VAL A 238 3.55 3.19 12.31
N VAL A 239 3.79 1.88 12.44
CA VAL A 239 4.02 1.00 11.30
C VAL A 239 2.71 0.58 10.64
N PHE A 240 1.65 0.29 11.40
CA PHE A 240 0.39 -0.26 10.89
C PHE A 240 -0.63 0.81 10.50
N GLY A 241 -0.67 1.96 11.16
CA GLY A 241 -1.64 3.02 10.90
C GLY A 241 -1.78 3.36 9.41
N PRO A 242 -0.68 3.65 8.69
CA PRO A 242 -0.73 3.96 7.26
C PRO A 242 -1.14 2.78 6.35
N ASN A 243 -1.15 1.54 6.85
CA ASN A 243 -1.65 0.38 6.12
C ASN A 243 -3.09 0.01 6.53
N LEU A 244 -3.69 0.71 7.51
CA LEU A 244 -5.05 0.44 7.98
C LEU A 244 -6.05 1.50 7.50
N ALA A 245 -5.60 2.74 7.33
CA ALA A 245 -6.39 3.85 6.83
C ALA A 245 -5.55 4.74 5.91
N TRP A 246 -6.18 5.26 4.86
CA TRP A 246 -5.64 6.32 3.98
C TRP A 246 -6.81 7.02 3.29
N PRO A 247 -6.64 8.27 2.81
CA PRO A 247 -7.73 9.01 2.17
C PRO A 247 -8.11 8.38 0.80
N PRO A 248 -9.34 8.62 0.29
CA PRO A 248 -9.81 8.08 -1.00
C PRO A 248 -8.92 8.38 -2.21
N ASN A 249 -8.19 9.51 -2.17
CA ASN A 249 -7.26 9.90 -3.22
C ASN A 249 -5.89 9.19 -3.13
N GLY A 250 -5.68 8.34 -2.11
CA GLY A 250 -4.44 7.60 -1.85
C GLY A 250 -3.26 8.46 -1.37
N GLN A 251 -3.42 9.78 -1.27
CA GLN A 251 -2.34 10.70 -0.93
C GLN A 251 -2.42 11.09 0.54
N MET A 252 -1.67 10.37 1.38
CA MET A 252 -1.55 10.67 2.80
C MET A 252 -0.80 11.99 3.02
N THR A 253 -1.40 12.95 3.70
CA THR A 253 -0.72 14.18 4.14
C THR A 253 0.04 13.92 5.45
N LEU A 254 1.09 14.71 5.71
CA LEU A 254 1.82 14.62 6.99
C LEU A 254 0.90 14.89 8.21
N GLN A 255 -0.14 15.71 8.02
CA GLN A 255 -1.13 16.03 9.06
C GLN A 255 -2.04 14.83 9.39
N ALA A 256 -2.27 13.92 8.44
CA ALA A 256 -3.11 12.73 8.65
C ALA A 256 -2.39 11.61 9.41
N ILE A 257 -1.06 11.59 9.42
CA ILE A 257 -0.28 10.50 10.04
C ILE A 257 -0.51 10.43 11.55
N ALA A 258 -0.51 11.56 12.25
CA ALA A 258 -0.61 11.58 13.71
C ALA A 258 -1.97 11.09 14.23
N PRO A 259 -3.13 11.56 13.70
CA PRO A 259 -4.44 11.02 14.09
C PRO A 259 -4.60 9.54 13.81
N ILE A 260 -4.17 9.06 12.63
CA ILE A 260 -4.29 7.64 12.22
C ILE A 260 -3.46 6.74 13.15
N ASN A 261 -2.22 7.14 13.43
CA ASN A 261 -1.36 6.40 14.35
C ASN A 261 -1.93 6.41 15.77
N ALA A 262 -2.43 7.54 16.26
CA ALA A 262 -3.04 7.64 17.58
C ALA A 262 -4.32 6.77 17.71
N PHE A 263 -5.14 6.71 16.66
CA PHE A 263 -6.32 5.84 16.62
C PHE A 263 -5.92 4.35 16.64
N THR A 264 -4.90 3.99 15.86
CA THR A 264 -4.37 2.61 15.82
C THR A 264 -3.79 2.17 17.16
N ASP A 265 -3.00 3.05 17.80
CA ASP A 265 -2.44 2.87 19.14
C ASP A 265 -3.55 2.64 20.17
N TYR A 266 -4.59 3.49 20.13
CA TYR A 266 -5.75 3.35 21.02
C TYR A 266 -6.47 2.02 20.86
N ILE A 267 -6.65 1.53 19.63
CA ILE A 267 -7.25 0.22 19.38
C ILE A 267 -6.40 -0.90 20.00
N LEU A 268 -5.07 -0.85 19.84
CA LEU A 268 -4.16 -1.86 20.38
C LEU A 268 -4.14 -1.90 21.91
N GLU A 269 -4.10 -0.73 22.54
CA GLU A 269 -4.11 -0.59 24.01
C GLU A 269 -5.45 -1.02 24.63
N ASN A 270 -6.56 -0.83 23.91
CA ASN A 270 -7.92 -1.08 24.43
C ASN A 270 -8.59 -2.30 23.78
N GLN A 271 -7.82 -3.19 23.16
CA GLN A 271 -8.34 -4.24 22.29
C GLN A 271 -9.34 -5.18 22.98
N GLU A 272 -9.11 -5.58 24.24
CA GLU A 272 -10.02 -6.44 24.99
C GLU A 272 -11.39 -5.79 25.22
N SER A 273 -11.41 -4.48 25.38
CA SER A 273 -12.65 -3.73 25.62
C SER A 273 -13.41 -3.41 24.32
N ILE A 274 -12.69 -3.34 23.20
CA ILE A 274 -13.23 -3.00 21.87
C ILE A 274 -13.74 -4.25 21.17
N PHE A 275 -12.93 -5.30 21.13
CA PHE A 275 -13.29 -6.56 20.54
C PHE A 275 -13.72 -7.49 21.67
N ILE A 276 -15.02 -7.77 21.81
CA ILE A 276 -15.47 -8.80 22.76
C ILE A 276 -14.71 -10.09 22.42
N ILE A 277 -13.87 -10.55 23.34
CA ILE A 277 -13.09 -11.78 23.22
C ILE A 277 -14.01 -12.97 23.45
#